data_AF-A0A2W6X0A4-F1
#
_entry.id   AF-A0A2W6X0A4-F1
#
_cell.length_a   1.000
_cell.length_b   1.000
_cell.length_c   1.000
_cell.angle_alpha   90.00
_cell.angle_beta   90.00
_cell.angle_gamma   90.00
#
_symmetry.space_group_name_H-M   'P 1'
#
loop_
_entity.id
_entity.type
_entity.pdbx_description
1 polymer ?
#
loop_
_entity_poly.entity_id
_entity_poly.type
_entity_poly.pdbx_seq_one_letter_code
_entity_poly.pdbx_strand_id
1 'polypeptide(L)'
;MAKSFGPAAIAMTAMLAPLIAAQPTKAAAAPPEIVDFLVQDVCLNNSGDIIVGMIPTDARCKNRRDLTSADRMPYHLTKVVPQNAVDCGARRTIRDNILWQYQGNARVVGAVQIQKDACRTEGFIPAYFSVRWYDDQFAFIMGWWSRGKDGGTVGGGISSQCPKGPHSSVRYFRNWLLTSRTVPANGAIGIAVNQKKSSNIGLLPMSGPCPDDYPSKVLALWTRGDFTYSSGKRLNTILSHPYSQVDPSGLTPGKARQMERTYWTREFGQVRWEAWKRDDYTRSRDGKSASEMAESFADVGTCSKPFELKGAVTKGLTLGPVEQINGIYSQVATDVRTGEKHRWIMATCQDMTATIAPQDPKGDPMPAVQGITPRYWDFWR
;
A
#
# COMPACT_ATOMS: atom_id res chain seq x y z
N MET A 1 58.57 -17.74 -78.45
CA MET A 1 57.56 -18.33 -77.53
C MET A 1 57.98 -17.98 -76.11
N ALA A 2 57.17 -17.59 -75.14
CA ALA A 2 55.95 -16.78 -75.07
C ALA A 2 55.77 -16.51 -73.55
N LYS A 3 55.64 -15.23 -73.17
CA LYS A 3 55.02 -14.65 -71.94
C LYS A 3 55.34 -15.22 -70.55
N SER A 4 55.61 -14.31 -69.58
CA SER A 4 54.88 -14.20 -68.28
C SER A 4 55.65 -13.29 -67.30
N PHE A 5 55.24 -12.02 -67.18
CA PHE A 5 54.52 -11.38 -66.05
C PHE A 5 55.41 -10.92 -64.88
N GLY A 6 55.57 -9.59 -64.80
CA GLY A 6 56.15 -8.85 -63.68
C GLY A 6 55.20 -8.72 -62.48
N PRO A 7 55.66 -8.08 -61.38
CA PRO A 7 55.08 -8.25 -60.05
C PRO A 7 53.74 -7.52 -59.90
N ALA A 8 52.74 -8.24 -59.40
CA ALA A 8 51.47 -7.67 -58.96
C ALA A 8 51.63 -7.08 -57.55
N ALA A 9 51.49 -5.75 -57.45
CA ALA A 9 51.35 -5.07 -56.18
C ALA A 9 49.99 -5.40 -55.54
N ILE A 10 50.01 -6.05 -54.38
CA ILE A 10 48.81 -6.29 -53.57
C ILE A 10 48.50 -5.00 -52.81
N ALA A 11 47.51 -4.25 -53.27
CA ALA A 11 46.93 -3.15 -52.52
C ALA A 11 46.06 -3.71 -51.38
N MET A 12 46.54 -3.60 -50.14
CA MET A 12 45.71 -3.84 -48.95
C MET A 12 44.71 -2.70 -48.78
N THR A 13 43.47 -2.93 -49.22
CA THR A 13 42.35 -2.04 -48.91
C THR A 13 41.96 -2.23 -47.45
N ALA A 14 42.39 -1.31 -46.58
CA ALA A 14 41.95 -1.27 -45.19
C ALA A 14 40.45 -0.93 -45.15
N MET A 15 39.62 -1.92 -44.83
CA MET A 15 38.21 -1.68 -44.51
C MET A 15 38.12 -0.97 -43.15
N LEU A 16 37.97 0.36 -43.20
CA LEU A 16 37.56 1.17 -42.06
C LEU A 16 36.11 0.80 -41.71
N ALA A 17 35.92 -0.10 -40.75
CA ALA A 17 34.62 -0.32 -40.13
C ALA A 17 34.20 0.97 -39.40
N PRO A 18 33.01 1.54 -39.68
CA PRO A 18 32.52 2.67 -38.92
C PRO A 18 32.31 2.23 -37.47
N LEU A 19 33.06 2.85 -36.56
CA LEU A 19 32.78 2.85 -35.12
C LEU A 19 31.39 3.47 -34.93
N ILE A 20 30.36 2.62 -34.85
CA ILE A 20 29.05 3.03 -34.36
C ILE A 20 29.28 3.37 -32.88
N ALA A 21 29.43 4.66 -32.59
CA ALA A 21 29.45 5.15 -31.22
C ALA A 21 28.14 4.70 -30.56
N ALA A 22 28.25 3.80 -29.58
CA ALA A 22 27.13 3.40 -28.76
C ALA A 22 26.54 4.68 -28.13
N GLN A 23 25.33 5.04 -28.54
CA GLN A 23 24.62 6.15 -27.93
C GLN A 23 24.52 5.87 -26.44
N PRO A 24 24.81 6.84 -25.56
CA PRO A 24 24.64 6.66 -24.13
C PRO A 24 23.20 6.26 -23.88
N THR A 25 23.00 5.04 -23.38
CA THR A 25 21.73 4.58 -22.87
C THR A 25 21.27 5.62 -21.85
N LYS A 26 20.16 6.31 -22.14
CA LYS A 26 19.55 7.23 -21.19
C LYS A 26 19.43 6.49 -19.86
N ALA A 27 20.16 6.97 -18.85
CA ALA A 27 20.04 6.45 -17.50
C ALA A 27 18.55 6.44 -17.15
N ALA A 28 18.04 5.29 -16.71
CA ALA A 28 16.65 5.18 -16.30
C ALA A 28 16.37 6.27 -15.26
N ALA A 29 15.31 7.06 -15.48
CA ALA A 29 14.94 8.10 -14.53
C ALA A 29 14.71 7.46 -13.16
N ALA A 30 15.20 8.11 -12.10
CA ALA A 30 14.97 7.64 -10.74
C ALA A 30 13.46 7.43 -10.49
N PRO A 31 13.07 6.40 -9.72
CA PRO A 31 11.68 6.22 -9.34
C PRO A 31 11.11 7.49 -8.69
N PRO A 32 9.81 7.80 -8.88
CA PRO A 32 9.22 8.95 -8.24
C PRO A 32 9.16 8.75 -6.72
N GLU A 33 9.27 9.86 -5.98
CA GLU A 33 9.26 9.94 -4.52
C GLU A 33 8.14 9.14 -3.82
N ILE A 34 7.00 8.96 -4.49
CA ILE A 34 5.88 8.21 -3.93
C ILE A 34 6.20 6.73 -3.69
N VAL A 35 7.17 6.15 -4.41
CA VAL A 35 7.61 4.75 -4.20
C VAL A 35 8.14 4.56 -2.78
N ASP A 36 8.93 5.51 -2.29
CA ASP A 36 9.50 5.50 -0.93
C ASP A 36 8.39 5.40 0.14
N PHE A 37 7.19 5.91 -0.11
CA PHE A 37 6.06 5.81 0.83
C PHE A 37 5.25 4.51 0.70
N LEU A 38 5.47 3.72 -0.35
CA LEU A 38 4.75 2.46 -0.58
C LEU A 38 5.54 1.26 -0.08
N VAL A 39 6.88 1.32 -0.13
CA VAL A 39 7.83 0.24 0.18
C VAL A 39 8.45 0.50 1.55
N GLN A 40 8.88 -0.57 2.24
CA GLN A 40 9.69 -0.45 3.45
C GLN A 40 11.17 -0.43 3.12
N ASP A 41 11.93 0.40 3.81
CA ASP A 41 13.37 0.56 3.61
C ASP A 41 14.18 -0.51 4.35
N VAL A 42 15.37 -0.79 3.84
CA VAL A 42 16.42 -1.55 4.54
C VAL A 42 17.62 -0.67 4.84
N CYS A 43 18.29 -0.93 5.95
CA CYS A 43 19.52 -0.24 6.32
C CYS A 43 20.73 -0.95 5.72
N LEU A 44 21.66 -0.19 5.16
CA LEU A 44 22.87 -0.72 4.52
C LEU A 44 24.13 -0.39 5.32
N ASN A 45 25.10 -1.31 5.30
CA ASN A 45 26.46 -1.05 5.75
C ASN A 45 27.24 -0.25 4.68
N ASN A 46 28.52 0.06 4.95
CA ASN A 46 29.36 0.80 4.02
C ASN A 46 29.71 0.03 2.73
N SER A 47 29.57 -1.29 2.75
CA SER A 47 29.77 -2.18 1.59
C SER A 47 28.51 -2.28 0.72
N GLY A 48 27.38 -1.73 1.17
CA GLY A 48 26.08 -1.84 0.49
C GLY A 48 25.25 -3.07 0.87
N ASP A 49 25.69 -3.88 1.83
CA ASP A 49 24.93 -5.03 2.32
C ASP A 49 23.88 -4.63 3.34
N ILE A 50 22.77 -5.38 3.38
CA ILE A 50 21.71 -5.18 4.36
C ILE A 50 22.20 -5.53 5.77
N ILE A 51 21.94 -4.64 6.73
CA ILE A 51 22.16 -4.87 8.15
C ILE A 51 20.90 -5.50 8.75
N VAL A 52 20.93 -6.81 8.99
CA VAL A 52 19.82 -7.57 9.58
C VAL A 52 19.47 -7.04 10.98
N GLY A 53 18.18 -6.85 11.26
CA GLY A 53 17.65 -6.35 12.52
C GLY A 53 17.74 -4.82 12.70
N MET A 54 18.44 -4.10 11.82
CA MET A 54 18.49 -2.65 11.85
C MET A 54 17.33 -2.05 11.06
N ILE A 55 16.61 -1.13 11.69
CA ILE A 55 15.42 -0.48 11.10
C ILE A 55 15.73 0.95 10.66
N PRO A 56 15.01 1.50 9.67
CA PRO A 56 15.22 2.87 9.16
C PRO A 56 15.08 3.98 10.21
N THR A 57 14.43 3.74 11.34
CA THR A 57 14.32 4.75 12.41
C THR A 57 15.48 4.71 13.41
N ASP A 58 16.41 3.76 13.26
CA ASP A 58 17.62 3.68 14.08
C ASP A 58 18.60 4.80 13.69
N ALA A 59 19.16 5.50 14.68
CA ALA A 59 20.12 6.57 14.47
C ALA A 59 21.41 6.10 13.75
N ARG A 60 21.73 4.80 13.83
CA ARG A 60 22.86 4.15 13.15
C ARG A 60 22.59 3.89 11.67
N CYS A 61 21.33 3.90 11.23
CA CYS A 61 20.94 3.65 9.85
C CYS A 61 21.20 4.88 8.97
N LYS A 62 22.43 4.98 8.45
CA LYS A 62 22.89 6.12 7.61
C LYS A 62 22.56 5.97 6.13
N ASN A 63 22.62 4.74 5.61
CA ASN A 63 22.37 4.42 4.21
C ASN A 63 21.15 3.51 4.09
N ARG A 64 20.30 3.77 3.10
CA ARG A 64 19.01 3.06 2.92
C ARG A 64 18.71 2.82 1.46
N ARG A 65 17.84 1.85 1.21
CA ARG A 65 17.14 1.66 -0.06
C ARG A 65 15.84 0.90 0.17
N ASP A 66 14.98 0.90 -0.84
CA ASP A 66 13.80 0.05 -0.91
C ASP A 66 14.14 -1.44 -0.71
N LEU A 67 13.31 -2.14 0.08
CA LEU A 67 13.29 -3.59 0.15
C LEU A 67 12.71 -4.19 -1.13
N THR A 68 13.42 -5.14 -1.72
CA THR A 68 13.02 -5.82 -2.96
C THR A 68 12.76 -7.31 -2.73
N SER A 69 12.05 -7.96 -3.64
CA SER A 69 11.81 -9.41 -3.59
C SER A 69 13.07 -10.28 -3.78
N ALA A 70 14.23 -9.69 -4.12
CA ALA A 70 15.51 -10.40 -4.18
C ALA A 70 16.22 -10.46 -2.82
N ASP A 71 15.76 -9.68 -1.85
CA ASP A 71 16.35 -9.61 -0.52
C ASP A 71 15.82 -10.73 0.40
N ARG A 72 16.42 -10.83 1.59
CA ARG A 72 15.82 -11.49 2.74
C ARG A 72 15.23 -10.43 3.67
N MET A 73 14.17 -10.77 4.38
CA MET A 73 13.46 -9.87 5.30
C MET A 73 14.37 -9.54 6.49
N PRO A 74 14.86 -8.30 6.63
CA PRO A 74 15.79 -7.97 7.71
C PRO A 74 15.11 -7.61 9.02
N TYR A 75 13.81 -7.35 8.99
CA TYR A 75 12.93 -7.10 10.12
C TYR A 75 11.47 -7.17 9.64
N HIS A 76 10.54 -7.22 10.57
CA HIS A 76 9.10 -7.28 10.30
C HIS A 76 8.34 -6.20 11.06
N LEU A 77 7.29 -5.64 10.45
CA LEU A 77 6.39 -4.71 11.13
C LEU A 77 5.33 -5.47 11.92
N THR A 78 5.02 -5.03 13.14
CA THR A 78 4.02 -5.65 13.99
C THR A 78 3.34 -4.63 14.91
N LYS A 79 2.32 -5.08 15.64
CA LYS A 79 1.66 -4.26 16.65
C LYS A 79 2.55 -4.11 17.88
N VAL A 80 2.40 -3.01 18.60
CA VAL A 80 2.99 -2.88 19.93
C VAL A 80 2.40 -3.97 20.83
N VAL A 81 3.28 -4.75 21.45
CA VAL A 81 2.92 -5.73 22.47
C VAL A 81 3.07 -5.06 23.84
N PRO A 82 2.07 -5.12 24.73
CA PRO A 82 2.20 -4.59 26.08
C PRO A 82 3.41 -5.16 26.81
N GLN A 83 4.09 -4.35 27.61
CA GLN A 83 5.40 -4.65 28.19
C GLN A 83 5.43 -5.89 29.12
N ASN A 84 4.26 -6.33 29.60
CA ASN A 84 4.08 -7.50 30.48
C ASN A 84 3.27 -8.63 29.82
N ALA A 85 2.98 -8.55 28.52
CA ALA A 85 2.25 -9.60 27.84
C ALA A 85 3.15 -10.84 27.70
N VAL A 86 2.60 -12.01 28.05
CA VAL A 86 3.24 -13.28 27.72
C VAL A 86 3.18 -13.45 26.21
N ASP A 87 4.33 -13.32 25.56
CA ASP A 87 4.45 -13.39 24.10
C ASP A 87 4.36 -14.85 23.60
N CYS A 88 4.86 -15.79 24.40
CA CYS A 88 4.83 -17.22 24.07
C CYS A 88 3.39 -17.75 24.05
N GLY A 89 3.04 -18.44 22.97
CA GLY A 89 1.68 -18.93 22.72
C GLY A 89 0.70 -17.88 22.18
N ALA A 90 1.11 -16.61 22.08
CA ALA A 90 0.29 -15.56 21.49
C ALA A 90 0.44 -15.54 19.96
N ARG A 91 -0.67 -15.26 19.27
CA ARG A 91 -0.67 -15.00 17.82
C ARG A 91 -0.20 -13.59 17.54
N ARG A 92 0.79 -13.44 16.67
CA ARG A 92 1.27 -12.15 16.21
C ARG A 92 0.92 -11.93 14.75
N THR A 93 0.42 -10.74 14.43
CA THR A 93 0.28 -10.30 13.05
C THR A 93 1.54 -9.57 12.63
N ILE A 94 2.00 -9.85 11.42
CA ILE A 94 3.14 -9.18 10.78
C ILE A 94 2.65 -8.51 9.51
N ARG A 95 3.24 -7.37 9.18
CA ARG A 95 3.04 -6.66 7.92
C ARG A 95 4.39 -6.37 7.28
N ASP A 96 4.48 -6.56 5.98
CA ASP A 96 5.66 -6.20 5.20
C ASP A 96 5.24 -5.48 3.91
N ASN A 97 6.03 -4.51 3.48
CA ASN A 97 5.75 -3.69 2.30
C ASN A 97 6.92 -3.80 1.31
N ILE A 98 6.79 -4.64 0.28
CA ILE A 98 7.91 -5.14 -0.53
C ILE A 98 7.77 -4.69 -1.98
N LEU A 99 8.85 -4.21 -2.61
CA LEU A 99 8.90 -4.02 -4.07
C LEU A 99 9.17 -5.36 -4.75
N TRP A 100 8.14 -5.95 -5.36
CA TRP A 100 8.20 -7.27 -5.95
C TRP A 100 8.33 -7.21 -7.47
N GLN A 101 9.37 -7.87 -7.99
CA GLN A 101 9.54 -8.14 -9.42
C GLN A 101 8.93 -9.49 -9.81
N TYR A 102 7.99 -9.49 -10.76
CA TYR A 102 7.41 -10.70 -11.31
C TYR A 102 7.20 -10.54 -12.82
N GLN A 103 7.73 -11.48 -13.61
CA GLN A 103 7.67 -11.46 -15.07
C GLN A 103 8.07 -10.10 -15.69
N GLY A 104 9.14 -9.49 -15.18
CA GLY A 104 9.65 -8.20 -15.66
C GLY A 104 8.85 -6.97 -15.19
N ASN A 105 7.78 -7.16 -14.40
CA ASN A 105 6.96 -6.07 -13.87
C ASN A 105 7.19 -5.90 -12.37
N ALA A 106 7.32 -4.65 -11.95
CA ALA A 106 7.42 -4.28 -10.54
C ALA A 106 6.04 -3.94 -9.98
N ARG A 107 5.70 -4.45 -8.79
CA ARG A 107 4.56 -3.98 -7.99
C ARG A 107 4.92 -3.96 -6.52
N VAL A 108 4.29 -3.08 -5.76
CA VAL A 108 4.47 -3.07 -4.31
C VAL A 108 3.44 -3.99 -3.67
N VAL A 109 3.92 -4.95 -2.88
CA VAL A 109 3.09 -5.93 -2.17
C VAL A 109 3.06 -5.60 -0.69
N GLY A 110 1.86 -5.32 -0.18
CA GLY A 110 1.59 -5.32 1.24
C GLY A 110 1.25 -6.74 1.70
N ALA A 111 2.20 -7.42 2.32
CA ALA A 111 2.02 -8.76 2.88
C ALA A 111 1.55 -8.67 4.32
N VAL A 112 0.57 -9.50 4.69
CA VAL A 112 0.15 -9.71 6.08
C VAL A 112 0.23 -11.18 6.39
N GLN A 113 0.98 -11.51 7.43
CA GLN A 113 1.20 -12.88 7.87
C GLN A 113 0.87 -13.04 9.35
N ILE A 114 0.62 -14.28 9.77
CA ILE A 114 0.35 -14.65 11.15
C ILE A 114 1.47 -15.56 11.64
N GLN A 115 2.13 -15.17 12.72
CA GLN A 115 2.94 -16.04 13.55
C GLN A 115 2.00 -16.68 14.59
N LYS A 116 1.96 -18.01 14.66
CA LYS A 116 1.06 -18.73 15.58
C LYS A 116 1.50 -18.62 17.03
N ASP A 117 2.80 -18.62 17.26
CA ASP A 117 3.45 -18.55 18.56
C ASP A 117 4.69 -17.67 18.42
N ALA A 118 4.72 -16.55 19.14
CA ALA A 118 5.80 -15.58 19.04
C ALA A 118 7.16 -16.12 19.51
N CYS A 119 7.18 -17.16 20.35
CA CYS A 119 8.40 -17.75 20.91
C CYS A 119 8.89 -18.97 20.13
N ARG A 120 8.11 -19.48 19.17
CA ARG A 120 8.54 -20.58 18.31
C ARG A 120 8.97 -20.05 16.96
N THR A 121 10.02 -20.66 16.42
CA THR A 121 10.47 -20.49 15.03
C THR A 121 9.59 -21.28 14.07
N GLU A 122 8.27 -21.26 14.30
CA GLU A 122 7.31 -21.79 13.34
C GLU A 122 7.18 -20.80 12.18
N GLY A 123 7.09 -21.32 10.96
CA GLY A 123 6.95 -20.49 9.77
C GLY A 123 5.70 -19.61 9.80
N PHE A 124 5.82 -18.43 9.21
CA PHE A 124 4.72 -17.48 9.09
C PHE A 124 3.64 -17.97 8.12
N ILE A 125 2.39 -17.75 8.50
CA ILE A 125 1.25 -18.17 7.69
C ILE A 125 0.70 -16.96 6.93
N PRO A 126 0.66 -16.97 5.59
CA PRO A 126 0.05 -15.90 4.82
C PRO A 126 -1.42 -15.72 5.19
N ALA A 127 -1.83 -14.47 5.42
CA ALA A 127 -3.23 -14.14 5.70
C ALA A 127 -3.84 -13.27 4.61
N TYR A 128 -3.09 -12.27 4.12
CA TYR A 128 -3.57 -11.30 3.15
C TYR A 128 -2.41 -10.69 2.37
N PHE A 129 -2.62 -10.42 1.09
CA PHE A 129 -1.71 -9.64 0.26
C PHE A 129 -2.48 -8.54 -0.48
N SER A 130 -2.00 -7.30 -0.46
CA SER A 130 -2.50 -6.23 -1.34
C SER A 130 -1.47 -5.85 -2.38
N VAL A 131 -1.89 -5.61 -3.62
CA VAL A 131 -1.03 -5.10 -4.69
C VAL A 131 -1.26 -3.62 -4.87
N ARG A 132 -0.17 -2.86 -4.90
CA ARG A 132 -0.18 -1.41 -4.96
C ARG A 132 0.73 -0.95 -6.07
N TRP A 133 0.38 0.19 -6.65
CA TRP A 133 1.17 0.80 -7.69
C TRP A 133 0.88 2.30 -7.79
N TYR A 134 1.51 2.94 -8.75
CA TYR A 134 1.25 4.31 -9.12
C TYR A 134 1.23 4.45 -10.64
N ASP A 135 0.53 5.47 -11.11
CA ASP A 135 0.62 5.92 -12.50
C ASP A 135 1.13 7.36 -12.55
N ASP A 136 0.88 8.04 -13.66
CA ASP A 136 1.25 9.43 -13.90
C ASP A 136 0.56 10.43 -12.94
N GLN A 137 -0.55 10.04 -12.31
CA GLN A 137 -1.37 10.94 -11.50
C GLN A 137 -1.49 10.51 -10.03
N PHE A 138 -1.59 9.21 -9.74
CA PHE A 138 -1.94 8.72 -8.40
C PHE A 138 -1.13 7.50 -7.97
N ALA A 139 -1.02 7.30 -6.67
CA ALA A 139 -0.74 6.01 -6.05
C ALA A 139 -2.04 5.36 -5.55
N PHE A 140 -2.13 4.03 -5.67
CA PHE A 140 -3.36 3.28 -5.41
C PHE A 140 -3.12 1.81 -5.04
N ILE A 141 -4.11 1.20 -4.38
CA ILE A 141 -4.22 -0.26 -4.26
C ILE A 141 -5.00 -0.77 -5.47
N MET A 142 -4.43 -1.73 -6.20
CA MET A 142 -5.02 -2.37 -7.37
C MET A 142 -6.05 -3.43 -6.96
N GLY A 143 -5.72 -4.21 -5.94
CA GLY A 143 -6.55 -5.27 -5.42
C GLY A 143 -5.84 -6.07 -4.34
N TRP A 144 -6.40 -7.20 -3.98
CA TRP A 144 -5.91 -8.00 -2.87
C TRP A 144 -6.23 -9.49 -3.03
N TRP A 145 -5.51 -10.30 -2.28
CA TRP A 145 -5.81 -11.69 -2.00
C TRP A 145 -5.94 -11.89 -0.49
N SER A 146 -6.88 -12.73 -0.06
CA SER A 146 -7.02 -13.17 1.34
C SER A 146 -7.07 -14.68 1.40
N ARG A 147 -6.41 -15.26 2.40
CA ARG A 147 -6.46 -16.70 2.66
C ARG A 147 -7.88 -17.17 2.94
N GLY A 148 -8.23 -18.35 2.45
CA GLY A 148 -9.54 -18.99 2.59
C GLY A 148 -9.44 -20.51 2.43
N LYS A 149 -10.57 -21.22 2.51
CA LYS A 149 -10.63 -22.69 2.47
C LYS A 149 -10.16 -23.28 1.13
N ASP A 150 -10.36 -22.56 0.02
CA ASP A 150 -10.09 -23.04 -1.35
C ASP A 150 -8.94 -22.26 -2.03
N GLY A 151 -7.81 -22.09 -1.33
CA GLY A 151 -6.66 -21.31 -1.86
C GLY A 151 -6.84 -19.78 -1.80
N GLY A 152 -7.95 -19.31 -1.22
CA GLY A 152 -8.22 -17.90 -0.95
C GLY A 152 -9.05 -17.19 -2.02
N THR A 153 -9.24 -15.89 -1.83
CA THR A 153 -10.11 -15.05 -2.67
C THR A 153 -9.34 -13.82 -3.12
N VAL A 154 -9.42 -13.51 -4.41
CA VAL A 154 -8.87 -12.29 -4.99
C VAL A 154 -9.99 -11.26 -5.15
N GLY A 155 -9.90 -10.14 -4.43
CA GLY A 155 -10.88 -9.06 -4.46
C GLY A 155 -10.30 -7.73 -4.95
N GLY A 156 -11.19 -6.78 -5.23
CA GLY A 156 -10.81 -5.44 -5.68
C GLY A 156 -11.92 -4.79 -6.50
N GLY A 157 -11.54 -4.08 -7.56
CA GLY A 157 -12.49 -3.48 -8.49
C GLY A 157 -11.88 -3.22 -9.84
N ILE A 158 -12.69 -3.29 -10.89
CA ILE A 158 -12.32 -2.86 -12.23
C ILE A 158 -12.66 -1.38 -12.31
N SER A 159 -11.69 -0.54 -12.61
CA SER A 159 -11.88 0.91 -12.67
C SER A 159 -12.20 1.39 -14.07
N SER A 160 -12.54 2.67 -14.18
CA SER A 160 -12.68 3.36 -15.47
C SER A 160 -11.40 3.40 -16.31
N GLN A 161 -10.27 2.85 -15.83
CA GLN A 161 -9.07 2.65 -16.65
C GLN A 161 -9.14 1.39 -17.54
N CYS A 162 -10.10 0.50 -17.32
CA CYS A 162 -10.23 -0.74 -18.10
C CYS A 162 -10.22 -0.54 -19.62
N PRO A 163 -10.94 0.43 -20.22
CA PRO A 163 -10.91 0.63 -21.68
C PRO A 163 -9.53 0.98 -22.25
N LYS A 164 -8.60 1.52 -21.44
CA LYS A 164 -7.23 1.85 -21.87
C LYS A 164 -6.30 0.64 -21.88
N GLY A 165 -6.67 -0.42 -21.15
CA GLY A 165 -5.88 -1.64 -21.02
C GLY A 165 -6.77 -2.81 -20.60
N PRO A 166 -7.69 -3.24 -21.48
CA PRO A 166 -8.73 -4.23 -21.12
C PRO A 166 -8.13 -5.59 -20.75
N HIS A 167 -6.97 -5.91 -21.34
CA HIS A 167 -6.24 -7.16 -21.16
C HIS A 167 -4.88 -6.95 -20.48
N SER A 168 -4.75 -5.90 -19.67
CA SER A 168 -3.59 -5.68 -18.79
C SER A 168 -4.05 -5.28 -17.40
N SER A 169 -3.12 -5.23 -16.45
CA SER A 169 -3.37 -4.82 -15.07
C SER A 169 -3.82 -3.36 -14.93
N VAL A 170 -3.71 -2.56 -16.00
CA VAL A 170 -4.23 -1.18 -16.09
C VAL A 170 -5.72 -1.13 -15.73
N ARG A 171 -6.50 -2.18 -16.02
CA ARG A 171 -7.92 -2.24 -15.62
C ARG A 171 -8.18 -2.19 -14.11
N TYR A 172 -7.17 -2.46 -13.29
CA TYR A 172 -7.23 -2.38 -11.83
C TYR A 172 -6.62 -1.08 -11.27
N PHE A 173 -6.05 -0.23 -12.13
CA PHE A 173 -5.43 1.02 -11.69
C PHE A 173 -6.47 1.95 -11.07
N ARG A 174 -6.08 2.71 -10.05
CA ARG A 174 -6.96 3.66 -9.35
C ARG A 174 -8.22 3.02 -8.71
N ASN A 175 -8.19 1.71 -8.43
CA ASN A 175 -9.27 1.02 -7.72
C ASN A 175 -9.45 1.59 -6.29
N TRP A 176 -8.35 1.84 -5.59
CA TRP A 176 -8.36 2.47 -4.27
C TRP A 176 -7.29 3.54 -4.22
N LEU A 177 -7.69 4.81 -4.38
CA LEU A 177 -6.74 5.92 -4.36
C LEU A 177 -6.14 6.10 -2.97
N LEU A 178 -4.81 6.23 -2.93
CA LEU A 178 -4.05 6.50 -1.70
C LEU A 178 -3.72 7.98 -1.61
N THR A 179 -3.04 8.51 -2.63
CA THR A 179 -2.57 9.89 -2.74
C THR A 179 -2.26 10.23 -4.20
N SER A 180 -1.96 11.50 -4.49
CA SER A 180 -1.33 11.92 -5.74
C SER A 180 0.07 11.29 -5.92
N ARG A 181 0.50 11.14 -7.18
CA ARG A 181 1.85 10.67 -7.52
C ARG A 181 2.92 11.63 -7.02
N THR A 182 2.67 12.94 -7.12
CA THR A 182 3.50 13.94 -6.44
C THR A 182 3.11 13.93 -4.97
N VAL A 183 4.09 13.67 -4.09
CA VAL A 183 3.86 13.66 -2.65
C VAL A 183 3.38 15.05 -2.20
N PRO A 184 2.24 15.15 -1.49
CA PRO A 184 1.71 16.44 -1.07
C PRO A 184 2.66 17.14 -0.08
N ALA A 185 2.70 18.47 -0.09
CA ALA A 185 3.36 19.23 0.97
C ALA A 185 2.70 18.94 2.34
N ASN A 186 3.44 19.16 3.43
CA ASN A 186 2.87 19.00 4.78
C ASN A 186 1.65 19.92 4.96
N GLY A 187 0.55 19.37 5.46
CA GLY A 187 -0.73 20.06 5.65
C GLY A 187 -1.55 20.28 4.38
N ALA A 188 -0.97 20.07 3.19
CA ALA A 188 -1.73 20.17 1.94
C ALA A 188 -2.74 19.03 1.86
N ILE A 189 -3.94 19.35 1.38
CA ILE A 189 -5.03 18.39 1.21
C ILE A 189 -5.21 18.12 -0.28
N GLY A 190 -5.18 16.85 -0.65
CA GLY A 190 -5.57 16.40 -1.98
C GLY A 190 -6.94 15.74 -1.96
N ILE A 191 -7.62 15.83 -3.10
CA ILE A 191 -8.96 15.28 -3.33
C ILE A 191 -9.01 14.65 -4.72
N ALA A 192 -9.66 13.49 -4.82
CA ALA A 192 -10.08 12.94 -6.10
C ALA A 192 -11.34 12.09 -5.93
N VAL A 193 -12.07 11.93 -7.04
CA VAL A 193 -13.15 10.96 -7.16
C VAL A 193 -12.71 9.87 -8.12
N ASN A 194 -12.77 8.62 -7.68
CA ASN A 194 -12.57 7.47 -8.56
C ASN A 194 -13.87 6.68 -8.75
N GLN A 195 -13.96 5.97 -9.87
CA GLN A 195 -15.10 5.15 -10.22
C GLN A 195 -14.66 3.72 -10.50
N LYS A 196 -15.44 2.76 -10.03
CA LYS A 196 -15.17 1.34 -10.21
C LYS A 196 -16.42 0.47 -10.18
N LYS A 197 -16.25 -0.77 -10.63
CA LYS A 197 -17.14 -1.89 -10.34
C LYS A 197 -16.44 -2.79 -9.33
N SER A 198 -16.87 -2.72 -8.08
CA SER A 198 -16.29 -3.47 -6.97
C SER A 198 -16.66 -4.95 -7.04
N SER A 199 -15.75 -5.85 -6.67
CA SER A 199 -16.06 -7.27 -6.45
C SER A 199 -15.34 -7.82 -5.23
N ASN A 200 -16.12 -8.46 -4.36
CA ASN A 200 -15.64 -9.16 -3.16
C ASN A 200 -15.70 -10.69 -3.30
N ILE A 201 -16.31 -11.19 -4.39
CA ILE A 201 -16.49 -12.64 -4.67
C ILE A 201 -15.60 -13.13 -5.82
N GLY A 202 -14.45 -12.47 -6.02
CA GLY A 202 -13.53 -12.76 -7.11
C GLY A 202 -13.45 -11.63 -8.14
N LEU A 203 -12.21 -11.35 -8.59
CA LEU A 203 -11.89 -10.82 -9.93
C LEU A 203 -12.96 -11.03 -11.03
N LEU A 204 -13.03 -10.27 -12.12
CA LEU A 204 -13.24 -10.94 -13.44
C LEU A 204 -11.86 -11.28 -14.01
N PRO A 205 -11.72 -12.34 -14.83
CA PRO A 205 -10.41 -12.68 -15.38
C PRO A 205 -10.02 -11.61 -16.38
N MET A 206 -8.71 -11.44 -16.64
CA MET A 206 -8.24 -10.46 -17.63
C MET A 206 -8.79 -10.68 -19.05
N SER A 207 -9.17 -11.92 -19.39
CA SER A 207 -9.83 -12.25 -20.66
C SER A 207 -11.28 -11.77 -20.74
N GLY A 208 -11.91 -11.44 -19.61
CA GLY A 208 -13.29 -10.95 -19.57
C GLY A 208 -13.41 -9.48 -20.00
N PRO A 209 -14.58 -9.06 -20.50
CA PRO A 209 -14.79 -7.69 -20.98
C PRO A 209 -14.65 -6.66 -19.86
N CYS A 210 -14.46 -5.40 -20.25
CA CYS A 210 -14.65 -4.29 -19.33
C CYS A 210 -16.13 -4.14 -18.99
N PRO A 211 -16.48 -3.74 -17.75
CA PRO A 211 -17.86 -3.41 -17.41
C PRO A 211 -18.40 -2.28 -18.27
N ASP A 212 -19.69 -2.36 -18.61
CA ASP A 212 -20.43 -1.27 -19.27
C ASP A 212 -20.54 -0.03 -18.36
N ASP A 213 -20.51 -0.24 -17.03
CA ASP A 213 -20.67 0.80 -16.03
C ASP A 213 -19.71 0.66 -14.82
N TYR A 214 -19.49 1.79 -14.12
CA TYR A 214 -18.64 1.88 -12.92
C TYR A 214 -19.41 2.55 -11.77
N PRO A 215 -20.41 1.85 -11.20
CA PRO A 215 -21.42 2.48 -10.34
C PRO A 215 -20.87 2.92 -8.98
N SER A 216 -19.79 2.31 -8.49
CA SER A 216 -19.17 2.71 -7.24
C SER A 216 -18.31 3.96 -7.46
N LYS A 217 -18.72 5.10 -6.92
CA LYS A 217 -17.93 6.34 -6.91
C LYS A 217 -17.41 6.59 -5.51
N VAL A 218 -16.10 6.78 -5.35
CA VAL A 218 -15.42 6.91 -4.05
C VAL A 218 -14.79 8.29 -3.96
N LEU A 219 -15.00 8.99 -2.84
CA LEU A 219 -14.31 10.24 -2.52
C LEU A 219 -13.01 9.90 -1.78
N ALA A 220 -11.87 10.14 -2.41
CA ALA A 220 -10.56 9.99 -1.79
C ALA A 220 -10.03 11.35 -1.34
N LEU A 221 -9.70 11.46 -0.06
CA LEU A 221 -8.97 12.59 0.50
C LEU A 221 -7.61 12.12 0.99
N TRP A 222 -6.61 12.98 0.93
CA TRP A 222 -5.31 12.69 1.54
C TRP A 222 -4.61 13.94 2.02
N THR A 223 -3.71 13.77 2.98
CA THR A 223 -2.82 14.83 3.46
C THR A 223 -1.49 14.23 3.91
N ARG A 224 -0.51 15.08 4.25
CA ARG A 224 0.75 14.65 4.84
C ARG A 224 1.07 15.47 6.08
N GLY A 225 1.67 14.84 7.09
CA GLY A 225 2.21 15.54 8.23
C GLY A 225 2.86 14.60 9.23
N ASP A 226 3.43 15.15 10.28
CA ASP A 226 4.06 14.36 11.32
C ASP A 226 3.01 13.67 12.19
N PHE A 227 3.23 12.41 12.50
CA PHE A 227 2.34 11.61 13.32
C PHE A 227 3.11 10.78 14.33
N THR A 228 2.61 10.71 15.56
CA THR A 228 3.20 9.88 16.62
C THR A 228 2.36 8.62 16.79
N TYR A 229 3.00 7.48 16.57
CA TYR A 229 2.36 6.18 16.62
C TYR A 229 2.40 5.56 18.01
N SER A 230 1.66 4.47 18.18
CA SER A 230 1.60 3.72 19.44
C SER A 230 2.97 3.16 19.86
N SER A 231 3.88 2.96 18.90
CA SER A 231 5.28 2.56 19.15
C SER A 231 6.18 3.67 19.69
N GLY A 232 5.67 4.90 19.83
CA GLY A 232 6.44 6.09 20.20
C GLY A 232 7.21 6.73 19.04
N LYS A 233 7.24 6.10 17.86
CA LYS A 233 7.87 6.67 16.66
C LYS A 233 7.08 7.88 16.17
N ARG A 234 7.78 8.97 15.86
CA ARG A 234 7.23 10.14 15.16
C ARG A 234 7.71 10.10 13.70
N LEU A 235 6.78 9.91 12.76
CA LEU A 235 7.11 9.75 11.33
C LEU A 235 6.30 10.74 10.50
N ASN A 236 6.91 11.24 9.42
CA ASN A 236 6.20 12.04 8.43
C ASN A 236 5.35 11.11 7.56
N THR A 237 4.05 11.33 7.58
CA THR A 237 3.07 10.33 7.21
C THR A 237 2.10 10.89 6.18
N ILE A 238 1.91 10.17 5.08
CA ILE A 238 0.77 10.38 4.19
C ILE A 238 -0.44 9.66 4.81
N LEU A 239 -1.49 10.42 5.09
CA LEU A 239 -2.80 9.91 5.46
C LEU A 239 -3.66 9.84 4.21
N SER A 240 -4.14 8.64 3.87
CA SER A 240 -5.23 8.45 2.91
C SER A 240 -6.54 8.21 3.64
N HIS A 241 -7.61 8.86 3.21
CA HIS A 241 -8.94 8.87 3.84
C HIS A 241 -10.05 8.74 2.79
N PRO A 242 -10.22 7.58 2.15
CA PRO A 242 -11.33 7.36 1.22
C PRO A 242 -12.65 7.00 1.89
N TYR A 243 -13.71 7.65 1.42
CA TYR A 243 -15.10 7.31 1.72
C TYR A 243 -15.65 6.33 0.68
N SER A 244 -16.41 5.35 1.13
CA SER A 244 -17.02 4.32 0.27
C SER A 244 -17.95 4.85 -0.82
N GLN A 245 -18.43 6.08 -0.69
CA GLN A 245 -19.30 6.77 -1.64
C GLN A 245 -18.91 8.26 -1.74
N VAL A 246 -19.43 8.92 -2.77
CA VAL A 246 -19.41 10.38 -2.94
C VAL A 246 -20.79 10.84 -3.43
N ASP A 247 -21.19 12.04 -3.05
CA ASP A 247 -22.41 12.66 -3.56
C ASP A 247 -22.23 13.14 -5.03
N PRO A 248 -23.31 13.56 -5.72
CA PRO A 248 -23.22 14.05 -7.10
C PRO A 248 -22.29 15.27 -7.29
N SER A 249 -22.05 16.07 -6.24
CA SER A 249 -21.14 17.22 -6.33
C SER A 249 -19.68 16.80 -6.43
N GLY A 250 -19.34 15.59 -5.99
CA GLY A 250 -17.95 15.13 -5.94
C GLY A 250 -17.16 15.69 -4.75
N LEU A 251 -17.81 16.41 -3.83
CA LEU A 251 -17.16 17.17 -2.76
C LEU A 251 -17.46 16.62 -1.37
N THR A 252 -18.51 15.81 -1.19
CA THR A 252 -18.90 15.26 0.12
C THR A 252 -19.15 13.76 0.05
N PRO A 253 -19.07 13.03 1.18
CA PRO A 253 -19.29 11.59 1.19
C PRO A 253 -20.73 11.17 0.86
N GLY A 254 -21.69 12.11 0.90
CA GLY A 254 -23.11 11.85 0.69
C GLY A 254 -23.64 10.72 1.57
N LYS A 255 -24.12 9.64 0.94
CA LYS A 255 -24.67 8.47 1.62
C LYS A 255 -23.62 7.45 2.09
N ALA A 256 -22.33 7.77 1.99
CA ALA A 256 -21.27 6.89 2.49
C ALA A 256 -21.48 6.60 3.98
N ARG A 257 -21.43 5.31 4.35
CA ARG A 257 -21.47 4.85 5.75
C ARG A 257 -20.15 4.21 6.21
N GLN A 258 -19.20 4.09 5.30
CA GLN A 258 -17.92 3.46 5.54
C GLN A 258 -16.80 4.33 4.98
N MET A 259 -15.72 4.40 5.72
CA MET A 259 -14.49 5.10 5.38
C MET A 259 -13.34 4.30 5.98
N GLU A 260 -12.21 4.30 5.32
CA GLU A 260 -11.00 3.70 5.87
C GLU A 260 -9.88 4.71 5.82
N ARG A 261 -9.01 4.68 6.83
CA ARG A 261 -7.78 5.45 6.81
C ARG A 261 -6.59 4.53 6.68
N THR A 262 -5.63 4.92 5.84
CA THR A 262 -4.33 4.26 5.73
C THR A 262 -3.21 5.26 5.88
N TYR A 263 -2.14 4.82 6.53
CA TYR A 263 -1.02 5.67 6.92
C TYR A 263 0.24 5.10 6.30
N TRP A 264 0.98 5.96 5.61
CA TRP A 264 2.11 5.59 4.76
C TRP A 264 3.31 6.45 5.12
N THR A 265 4.45 5.81 5.30
CA THR A 265 5.70 6.46 5.76
C THR A 265 6.83 6.07 4.83
N ARG A 266 7.81 6.95 4.67
CA ARG A 266 9.00 6.68 3.84
C ARG A 266 9.82 5.49 4.34
N GLU A 267 9.77 5.25 5.64
CA GLU A 267 10.59 4.25 6.30
C GLU A 267 10.03 2.84 6.11
N PHE A 268 8.71 2.70 6.16
CA PHE A 268 8.07 1.41 6.39
C PHE A 268 6.94 1.10 5.40
N GLY A 269 6.62 1.98 4.45
CA GLY A 269 5.42 1.83 3.62
C GLY A 269 4.13 1.99 4.44
N GLN A 270 3.15 1.11 4.23
CA GLN A 270 1.90 1.12 5.01
C GLN A 270 2.14 0.62 6.43
N VAL A 271 1.87 1.47 7.43
CA VAL A 271 2.08 1.14 8.84
C VAL A 271 0.82 1.12 9.68
N ARG A 272 -0.26 1.76 9.22
CA ARG A 272 -1.51 1.77 9.99
C ARG A 272 -2.72 1.74 9.08
N TRP A 273 -3.76 1.06 9.56
CA TRP A 273 -5.08 0.98 8.92
C TRP A 273 -6.17 1.16 9.99
N GLU A 274 -7.21 1.90 9.63
CA GLU A 274 -8.37 2.15 10.48
C GLU A 274 -9.65 1.97 9.68
N ALA A 275 -10.65 1.31 10.26
CA ALA A 275 -12.00 1.32 9.74
C ALA A 275 -12.85 2.31 10.51
N TRP A 276 -13.50 3.21 9.79
CA TRP A 276 -14.42 4.18 10.33
C TRP A 276 -15.82 3.95 9.77
N LYS A 277 -16.80 4.04 10.65
CA LYS A 277 -18.22 3.83 10.33
C LYS A 277 -18.99 5.07 10.71
N ARG A 278 -19.95 5.45 9.88
CA ARG A 278 -20.88 6.52 10.22
C ARG A 278 -21.80 6.07 11.35
N ASP A 279 -22.27 6.99 12.18
CA ASP A 279 -23.16 6.72 13.31
C ASP A 279 -24.42 5.92 12.93
N ASP A 280 -24.96 6.11 11.74
CA ASP A 280 -26.09 5.34 11.19
C ASP A 280 -25.70 4.00 10.50
N TYR A 281 -24.46 3.53 10.66
CA TYR A 281 -24.01 2.26 10.08
C TYR A 281 -24.48 1.07 10.91
N THR A 282 -25.00 0.05 10.21
CA THR A 282 -25.32 -1.27 10.75
C THR A 282 -24.68 -2.34 9.88
N ARG A 283 -23.95 -3.28 10.49
CA ARG A 283 -23.32 -4.39 9.78
C ARG A 283 -24.38 -5.45 9.41
N SER A 284 -24.51 -5.74 8.12
CA SER A 284 -25.56 -6.65 7.61
C SER A 284 -25.51 -8.07 8.18
N ARG A 285 -24.33 -8.59 8.50
CA ARG A 285 -24.14 -9.98 8.92
C ARG A 285 -24.72 -10.28 10.32
N ASP A 286 -24.62 -9.34 11.24
CA ASP A 286 -24.91 -9.56 12.66
C ASP A 286 -25.57 -8.36 13.36
N GLY A 287 -25.97 -7.33 12.62
CA GLY A 287 -26.72 -6.20 13.14
C GLY A 287 -25.93 -5.22 14.00
N LYS A 288 -24.62 -5.43 14.20
CA LYS A 288 -23.82 -4.53 15.05
C LYS A 288 -23.76 -3.12 14.47
N SER A 289 -24.02 -2.14 15.32
CA SER A 289 -23.86 -0.70 15.07
C SER A 289 -22.39 -0.28 15.05
N ALA A 290 -22.12 0.94 14.56
CA ALA A 290 -20.80 1.54 14.63
C ALA A 290 -20.23 1.62 16.06
N SER A 291 -21.07 1.99 17.02
CA SER A 291 -20.68 2.11 18.44
C SER A 291 -20.33 0.76 19.05
N GLU A 292 -21.18 -0.27 18.89
CA GLU A 292 -20.90 -1.61 19.43
C GLU A 292 -19.62 -2.23 18.85
N MET A 293 -19.32 -1.93 17.57
CA MET A 293 -18.06 -2.35 16.95
C MET A 293 -16.86 -1.63 17.57
N ALA A 294 -16.98 -0.32 17.85
CA ALA A 294 -15.93 0.47 18.46
C ALA A 294 -15.69 0.11 19.94
N GLU A 295 -16.75 -0.16 20.70
CA GLU A 295 -16.68 -0.68 22.08
C GLU A 295 -15.94 -2.03 22.10
N SER A 296 -16.37 -2.97 21.25
CA SER A 296 -15.69 -4.27 21.11
C SER A 296 -14.20 -4.14 20.78
N PHE A 297 -13.80 -3.06 20.08
CA PHE A 297 -12.40 -2.78 19.78
C PHE A 297 -11.68 -2.10 20.95
N ALA A 298 -12.31 -1.14 21.63
CA ALA A 298 -11.72 -0.44 22.77
C ALA A 298 -11.33 -1.40 23.91
N ASP A 299 -12.06 -2.51 24.06
CA ASP A 299 -11.78 -3.54 25.07
C ASP A 299 -10.50 -4.35 24.80
N VAL A 300 -10.09 -4.48 23.54
CA VAL A 300 -9.03 -5.43 23.11
C VAL A 300 -7.91 -4.79 22.30
N GLY A 301 -8.06 -3.52 21.94
CA GLY A 301 -7.26 -2.85 20.94
C GLY A 301 -6.47 -1.68 21.52
N THR A 302 -5.25 -1.51 21.02
CA THR A 302 -4.41 -0.35 21.32
C THR A 302 -4.14 0.40 20.03
N CYS A 303 -4.59 1.66 19.96
CA CYS A 303 -4.16 2.60 18.92
C CYS A 303 -4.00 4.01 19.49
N SER A 304 -2.93 4.69 19.08
CA SER A 304 -2.74 6.11 19.37
C SER A 304 -3.86 6.95 18.76
N LYS A 305 -4.02 8.19 19.24
CA LYS A 305 -4.99 9.14 18.69
C LYS A 305 -4.84 9.23 17.16
N PRO A 306 -5.93 9.07 16.37
CA PRO A 306 -5.87 9.18 14.91
C PRO A 306 -5.32 10.53 14.42
N PHE A 307 -4.80 10.54 13.18
CA PHE A 307 -4.31 11.78 12.56
C PHE A 307 -5.42 12.83 12.48
N GLU A 308 -5.08 14.07 12.81
CA GLU A 308 -6.03 15.17 12.88
C GLU A 308 -6.18 15.87 11.51
N LEU A 309 -6.99 15.28 10.64
CA LEU A 309 -7.47 15.95 9.41
C LEU A 309 -8.75 16.73 9.75
N LYS A 310 -8.64 18.05 9.95
CA LYS A 310 -9.74 18.94 10.37
C LYS A 310 -9.82 20.22 9.54
N GLY A 311 -10.92 20.95 9.71
CA GLY A 311 -11.20 22.18 8.97
C GLY A 311 -11.89 21.92 7.63
N ALA A 312 -11.85 22.91 6.74
CA ALA A 312 -12.39 22.80 5.39
C ALA A 312 -11.47 21.90 4.55
N VAL A 313 -11.88 20.64 4.37
CA VAL A 313 -11.09 19.63 3.62
C VAL A 313 -11.48 19.60 2.15
N THR A 314 -12.71 19.98 1.82
CA THR A 314 -13.19 20.26 0.47
C THR A 314 -14.05 21.53 0.50
N LYS A 315 -14.44 22.05 -0.67
CA LYS A 315 -15.42 23.16 -0.72
C LYS A 315 -16.80 22.79 -0.14
N GLY A 316 -17.13 21.50 -0.04
CA GLY A 316 -18.40 21.01 0.48
C GLY A 316 -18.32 20.32 1.84
N LEU A 317 -17.12 20.05 2.36
CA LEU A 317 -16.92 19.21 3.54
C LEU A 317 -16.01 19.89 4.55
N THR A 318 -16.50 20.01 5.79
CA THR A 318 -15.69 20.40 6.95
C THR A 318 -15.60 19.23 7.91
N LEU A 319 -14.40 18.94 8.41
CA LEU A 319 -14.17 17.94 9.46
C LEU A 319 -13.87 18.63 10.79
N GLY A 320 -14.54 18.20 11.86
CA GLY A 320 -14.25 18.61 13.23
C GLY A 320 -12.94 18.01 13.76
N PRO A 321 -12.54 18.34 15.00
CA PRO A 321 -11.42 17.66 15.65
C PRO A 321 -11.72 16.17 15.86
N VAL A 322 -10.67 15.37 16.03
CA VAL A 322 -10.81 13.99 16.51
C VAL A 322 -11.04 14.02 18.01
N GLU A 323 -12.19 13.49 18.44
CA GLU A 323 -12.65 13.39 19.83
C GLU A 323 -12.41 11.98 20.36
N GLN A 324 -12.17 11.86 21.67
CA GLN A 324 -12.10 10.57 22.36
C GLN A 324 -13.08 10.57 23.52
N ILE A 325 -14.04 9.66 23.51
CA ILE A 325 -15.06 9.50 24.57
C ILE A 325 -15.07 8.03 24.94
N ASN A 326 -14.87 7.71 26.23
CA ASN A 326 -14.81 6.33 26.73
C ASN A 326 -13.84 5.42 25.94
N GLY A 327 -12.67 5.96 25.57
CA GLY A 327 -11.67 5.22 24.78
C GLY A 327 -11.98 5.13 23.28
N ILE A 328 -13.16 5.54 22.83
CA ILE A 328 -13.60 5.48 21.44
C ILE A 328 -13.26 6.79 20.73
N TYR A 329 -12.57 6.69 19.59
CA TYR A 329 -12.29 7.83 18.74
C TYR A 329 -13.42 8.09 17.76
N SER A 330 -13.80 9.37 17.61
CA SER A 330 -14.77 9.78 16.61
C SER A 330 -14.42 11.16 16.02
N GLN A 331 -15.06 11.50 14.90
CA GLN A 331 -14.92 12.80 14.25
C GLN A 331 -16.23 13.18 13.57
N VAL A 332 -16.65 14.43 13.69
CA VAL A 332 -17.84 14.94 13.01
C VAL A 332 -17.48 15.44 11.62
N ALA A 333 -18.23 14.99 10.61
CA ALA A 333 -18.18 15.52 9.25
C ALA A 333 -19.43 16.37 9.01
N THR A 334 -19.25 17.59 8.48
CA THR A 334 -20.34 18.53 8.16
C THR A 334 -20.35 18.80 6.67
N ASP A 335 -21.48 18.54 6.01
CA ASP A 335 -21.75 19.04 4.67
C ASP A 335 -22.05 20.54 4.77
N VAL A 336 -21.16 21.37 4.20
CA VAL A 336 -21.23 22.84 4.31
C VAL A 336 -22.44 23.40 3.56
N ARG A 337 -22.92 22.69 2.53
CA ARG A 337 -24.00 23.15 1.67
C ARG A 337 -25.37 22.86 2.26
N THR A 338 -25.53 21.71 2.91
CA THR A 338 -26.82 21.31 3.52
C THR A 338 -26.87 21.55 5.03
N GLY A 339 -25.72 21.71 5.69
CA GLY A 339 -25.60 21.76 7.15
C GLY A 339 -25.72 20.39 7.83
N GLU A 340 -25.90 19.32 7.07
CA GLU A 340 -26.01 17.95 7.58
C GLU A 340 -24.72 17.51 8.28
N LYS A 341 -24.86 16.89 9.44
CA LYS A 341 -23.74 16.43 10.27
C LYS A 341 -23.86 14.95 10.53
N HIS A 342 -22.74 14.26 10.40
CA HIS A 342 -22.61 12.84 10.72
C HIS A 342 -21.39 12.61 11.59
N ARG A 343 -21.53 11.78 12.62
CA ARG A 343 -20.39 11.34 13.42
C ARG A 343 -19.80 10.08 12.78
N TRP A 344 -18.49 10.11 12.56
CA TRP A 344 -17.71 8.97 12.12
C TRP A 344 -16.97 8.38 13.29
N ILE A 345 -17.17 7.10 13.55
CA ILE A 345 -16.67 6.36 14.71
C ILE A 345 -15.62 5.37 14.23
N MET A 346 -14.45 5.37 14.85
CA MET A 346 -13.40 4.40 14.55
C MET A 346 -13.77 3.05 15.14
N ALA A 347 -14.18 2.12 14.27
CA ALA A 347 -14.65 0.79 14.66
C ALA A 347 -13.52 -0.21 14.87
N THR A 348 -12.40 -0.07 14.15
CA THR A 348 -11.20 -0.90 14.34
C THR A 348 -9.94 -0.14 13.94
N CYS A 349 -8.81 -0.54 14.52
CA CYS A 349 -7.51 -0.03 14.14
C CYS A 349 -6.40 -1.09 14.23
N GLN A 350 -5.45 -1.00 13.31
CA GLN A 350 -4.22 -1.79 13.27
C GLN A 350 -3.04 -0.85 13.10
N ASP A 351 -2.35 -0.53 14.20
CA ASP A 351 -1.08 0.19 14.19
C ASP A 351 0.06 -0.82 14.22
N MET A 352 0.81 -0.91 13.12
CA MET A 352 1.87 -1.87 12.86
C MET A 352 3.25 -1.19 12.89
N THR A 353 3.45 -0.13 13.67
CA THR A 353 4.73 0.59 13.69
C THR A 353 5.79 0.02 14.64
N ALA A 354 5.45 -1.00 15.43
CA ALA A 354 6.47 -1.75 16.14
C ALA A 354 7.22 -2.67 15.18
N THR A 355 8.43 -3.09 15.56
CA THR A 355 9.28 -3.92 14.72
C THR A 355 9.84 -5.09 15.52
N ILE A 356 10.02 -6.23 14.86
CA ILE A 356 10.70 -7.39 15.43
C ILE A 356 11.87 -7.79 14.52
N ALA A 357 12.89 -8.35 15.15
CA ALA A 357 13.99 -8.99 14.44
C ALA A 357 13.48 -10.23 13.69
N PRO A 358 14.13 -10.62 12.59
CA PRO A 358 13.82 -11.87 11.89
C PRO A 358 14.18 -13.08 12.75
N GLN A 359 13.56 -14.22 12.47
CA GLN A 359 13.86 -15.49 13.11
C GLN A 359 15.21 -16.07 12.65
N ASP A 360 15.56 -15.90 11.38
CA ASP A 360 16.86 -16.28 10.81
C ASP A 360 17.88 -15.12 10.97
N PRO A 361 19.07 -15.37 11.55
CA PRO A 361 20.13 -14.36 11.68
C PRO A 361 20.59 -13.72 10.36
N LYS A 362 20.34 -14.37 9.22
CA LYS A 362 20.62 -13.85 7.87
C LYS A 362 19.41 -13.12 7.25
N GLY A 363 18.36 -12.87 8.03
CA GLY A 363 17.07 -12.36 7.57
C GLY A 363 16.09 -13.48 7.22
N ASP A 364 14.79 -13.25 7.40
CA ASP A 364 13.76 -14.24 7.10
C ASP A 364 13.53 -14.39 5.59
N PRO A 365 13.03 -15.54 5.12
CA PRO A 365 12.62 -15.67 3.72
C PRO A 365 11.49 -14.70 3.38
N MET A 366 11.40 -14.30 2.11
CA MET A 366 10.26 -13.51 1.61
C MET A 366 8.93 -14.23 1.91
N PRO A 367 7.83 -13.48 2.11
CA PRO A 367 6.52 -14.05 2.39
C PRO A 367 6.14 -15.15 1.39
N ALA A 368 5.73 -16.31 1.91
CA ALA A 368 5.35 -17.44 1.09
C ALA A 368 4.17 -17.10 0.17
N VAL A 369 4.33 -17.34 -1.13
CA VAL A 369 3.30 -17.15 -2.15
C VAL A 369 2.76 -18.46 -2.72
N GLN A 370 3.29 -19.59 -2.25
CA GLN A 370 2.78 -20.90 -2.59
C GLN A 370 1.31 -21.01 -2.13
N GLY A 371 0.43 -21.45 -3.05
CA GLY A 371 -0.99 -21.60 -2.77
C GLY A 371 -1.83 -20.32 -2.95
N ILE A 372 -1.22 -19.18 -3.32
CA ILE A 372 -2.00 -18.03 -3.80
C ILE A 372 -2.65 -18.40 -5.13
N THR A 373 -3.94 -18.09 -5.28
CA THR A 373 -4.69 -18.32 -6.51
C THR A 373 -4.01 -17.67 -7.72
N PRO A 374 -3.89 -18.35 -8.88
CA PRO A 374 -3.21 -17.80 -10.07
C PRO A 374 -3.70 -16.42 -10.50
N ARG A 375 -4.98 -16.13 -10.25
CA ARG A 375 -5.64 -14.85 -10.53
C ARG A 375 -5.01 -13.65 -9.82
N TYR A 376 -4.34 -13.84 -8.69
CA TYR A 376 -3.65 -12.75 -8.02
C TYR A 376 -2.53 -12.17 -8.89
N TRP A 377 -1.90 -12.99 -9.72
CA TRP A 377 -0.80 -12.56 -10.58
C TRP A 377 -1.25 -11.71 -11.78
N ASP A 378 -2.57 -11.61 -12.03
CA ASP A 378 -3.14 -10.70 -13.04
C ASP A 378 -2.78 -9.23 -12.76
N PHE A 379 -2.46 -8.86 -11.51
CA PHE A 379 -2.04 -7.51 -11.16
C PHE A 379 -0.64 -7.12 -11.68
N TRP A 380 0.15 -8.07 -12.18
CA TRP A 380 1.48 -7.81 -12.77
C TRP A 380 1.48 -7.77 -14.29
N ARG A 381 0.38 -8.17 -14.94
CA ARG A 381 0.32 -8.34 -16.39
C ARG A 381 -0.01 -7.05 -17.14
#